data_AF-A0A0J8QMA6-F1
#
_entry.id   AF-A0A0J8QMA6-F1
#
_cell.length_a   1.000
_cell.length_b   1.000
_cell.length_c   1.000
_cell.angle_alpha   90.00
_cell.angle_beta   90.00
_cell.angle_gamma   90.00
#
_symmetry.space_group_name_H-M   'P 1'
#
loop_
_entity.id
_entity.type
_entity.pdbx_description
1 polymer ?
#
loop_
_entity_poly.entity_id
_entity_poly.type
_entity_poly.pdbx_seq_one_letter_code
_entity_poly.pdbx_strand_id
1 'polypeptide(L)'
;MEIYVDSGIRRGTDILKCLCLGATAVGMGRSVLFAANYGQEGVEHLFDIMKDELEGAMRLVGITSLDQLGPELVHTGDIDHLVPDAASHPYARTPPRRLATSKLWNGGAPKARL
;
A
#
# COMPACT_ATOMS: atom_id res chain seq x y z
N MET A 1 6.27 -5.34 10.79
CA MET A 1 5.18 -4.36 10.63
C MET A 1 4.84 -4.35 9.16
N GLU A 2 3.58 -4.54 8.80
CA GLU A 2 3.15 -4.49 7.40
C GLU A 2 2.76 -3.06 7.02
N ILE A 3 3.17 -2.63 5.84
CA ILE A 3 2.94 -1.27 5.35
C ILE A 3 2.12 -1.36 4.06
N TYR A 4 0.92 -0.83 4.09
CA TYR A 4 0.02 -0.79 2.94
C TYR A 4 0.04 0.63 2.36
N VAL A 5 0.16 0.73 1.03
CA VAL A 5 0.23 2.01 0.31
C VAL A 5 -0.89 2.10 -0.71
N ASP A 6 -1.63 3.20 -0.72
CA ASP A 6 -2.58 3.56 -1.78
C ASP A 6 -2.55 5.08 -1.92
N SER A 7 -2.71 5.54 -3.15
CA SER A 7 -3.12 6.89 -3.56
C SER A 7 -2.53 7.15 -4.95
N GLY A 8 -3.38 7.12 -5.99
CA GLY A 8 -2.95 7.52 -7.33
C GLY A 8 -2.17 6.48 -8.14
N ILE A 9 -2.15 5.21 -7.73
CA ILE A 9 -1.52 4.10 -8.45
C ILE A 9 -2.25 3.85 -9.79
N ARG A 10 -1.59 4.07 -10.92
CA ARG A 10 -2.21 3.90 -12.26
C ARG A 10 -1.39 3.04 -13.22
N ARG A 11 -0.14 2.72 -12.87
CA ARG A 11 0.76 1.89 -13.68
C ARG A 11 1.38 0.77 -12.85
N GLY A 12 1.79 -0.31 -13.52
CA GLY A 12 2.58 -1.38 -12.89
C GLY A 12 3.92 -0.88 -12.33
N THR A 13 4.50 0.17 -12.91
CA THR A 13 5.73 0.80 -12.39
C THR A 13 5.51 1.57 -11.09
N ASP A 14 4.30 2.07 -10.82
CA ASP A 14 3.98 2.69 -9.53
C ASP A 14 3.97 1.63 -8.43
N ILE A 15 3.34 0.48 -8.71
CA ILE A 15 3.33 -0.68 -7.81
C ILE A 15 4.77 -1.11 -7.51
N LEU A 16 5.59 -1.27 -8.56
CA LEU A 16 6.98 -1.69 -8.41
C LEU A 16 7.78 -0.75 -7.50
N LYS A 17 7.66 0.57 -7.69
CA LYS A 17 8.34 1.58 -6.85
C LYS A 17 7.90 1.48 -5.39
N CYS A 18 6.59 1.34 -5.13
CA CYS A 18 6.10 1.18 -3.77
C CYS A 18 6.66 -0.08 -3.09
N LEU A 19 6.72 -1.19 -3.81
CA LEU A 19 7.28 -2.44 -3.29
C LEU A 19 8.79 -2.32 -3.03
N CYS A 20 9.56 -1.69 -3.94
CA CYS A 20 10.98 -1.40 -3.74
C CYS A 20 11.24 -0.55 -2.49
N LEU A 21 10.31 0.35 -2.15
CA LEU A 21 10.39 1.19 -0.94
C LEU A 21 9.86 0.49 0.33
N GLY A 22 9.53 -0.80 0.26
CA GLY A 22 9.15 -1.62 1.41
C GLY A 22 7.65 -1.71 1.68
N ALA A 23 6.79 -1.33 0.72
CA ALA A 23 5.36 -1.62 0.84
C ALA A 23 5.11 -3.14 0.82
N THR A 24 4.24 -3.60 1.71
CA THR A 24 3.75 -4.98 1.77
C THR A 24 2.69 -5.24 0.70
N ALA A 25 1.79 -4.27 0.47
CA ALA A 25 0.84 -4.33 -0.63
C ALA A 25 0.43 -2.92 -1.09
N VAL A 26 -0.04 -2.85 -2.33
CA VAL A 26 -0.41 -1.60 -3.01
C VAL A 26 -1.89 -1.63 -3.36
N GLY A 27 -2.64 -0.68 -2.83
CA GLY A 27 -4.07 -0.52 -3.08
C GLY A 27 -4.37 0.30 -4.34
N MET A 28 -5.56 0.09 -4.88
CA MET A 28 -6.08 0.83 -6.03
C MET A 28 -7.54 1.22 -5.82
N GLY A 29 -7.80 2.52 -5.65
CA GLY A 29 -9.18 3.04 -5.55
C GLY A 29 -9.83 3.34 -6.91
N ARG A 30 -9.57 4.54 -7.45
CA ARG A 30 -10.31 5.08 -8.62
C ARG A 30 -10.23 4.23 -9.89
N SER A 31 -9.08 3.58 -10.16
CA SER A 31 -8.94 2.71 -11.32
C SER A 31 -9.92 1.53 -11.27
N VAL A 32 -10.04 0.88 -10.12
CA VAL A 32 -11.00 -0.22 -9.90
C VAL A 32 -12.44 0.30 -10.00
N LEU A 33 -12.73 1.48 -9.44
CA LEU A 33 -14.05 2.10 -9.55
C LEU A 33 -14.46 2.37 -11.01
N PHE A 34 -13.55 2.84 -11.85
CA PHE A 34 -13.85 3.07 -13.27
C PHE A 34 -13.97 1.77 -14.05
N ALA A 35 -13.13 0.78 -13.75
CA ALA A 35 -13.22 -0.55 -14.35
C ALA A 35 -14.55 -1.25 -14.02
N ALA A 36 -15.10 -1.02 -12.82
CA ALA A 36 -16.40 -1.57 -12.41
C ALA A 36 -17.57 -1.11 -13.28
N ASN A 37 -17.44 -0.02 -14.06
CA ASN A 37 -18.45 0.38 -15.05
C ASN A 37 -18.62 -0.66 -16.17
N TYR A 38 -17.62 -1.52 -16.37
CA TYR A 38 -17.65 -2.65 -17.31
C TYR A 38 -17.97 -3.98 -16.59
N GLY A 39 -18.47 -3.93 -15.34
CA GLY A 39 -18.76 -5.12 -14.54
C GLY A 39 -17.51 -5.85 -14.06
N GLN A 40 -17.68 -7.13 -13.72
CA GLN A 40 -16.60 -7.99 -13.22
C GLN A 40 -15.48 -8.15 -14.25
N GLU A 41 -15.83 -8.39 -15.51
CA GLU A 41 -14.86 -8.57 -16.60
C GLU A 41 -13.94 -7.36 -16.76
N GLY A 42 -14.47 -6.14 -16.57
CA GLY A 42 -13.67 -4.93 -16.59
C GLY A 42 -12.64 -4.84 -15.48
N VAL A 43 -13.03 -5.26 -14.27
CA VAL A 43 -12.14 -5.27 -13.10
C VAL A 43 -11.06 -6.34 -13.27
N GLU A 44 -11.43 -7.53 -13.76
CA GLU A 44 -10.47 -8.60 -14.08
C GLU A 44 -9.47 -8.12 -15.14
N HIS A 45 -9.96 -7.51 -16.22
CA HIS A 45 -9.11 -6.97 -17.27
C HIS A 45 -8.16 -5.87 -16.77
N LEU A 46 -8.61 -5.01 -15.85
CA LEU A 46 -7.73 -4.05 -15.19
C LEU A 46 -6.58 -4.76 -14.44
N PHE A 47 -6.88 -5.82 -13.69
CA PHE A 47 -5.85 -6.56 -12.96
C PHE A 47 -4.89 -7.31 -13.91
N ASP A 48 -5.38 -7.82 -15.04
CA ASP A 48 -4.53 -8.41 -16.08
C ASP A 48 -3.56 -7.36 -16.66
N ILE A 49 -4.05 -6.17 -17.00
CA ILE A 49 -3.19 -5.05 -17.48
C ILE A 49 -2.14 -4.70 -16.43
N MET A 50 -2.53 -4.56 -15.15
CA MET A 50 -1.61 -4.17 -14.09
C MET A 50 -0.56 -5.26 -13.83
N LYS A 51 -0.92 -6.54 -13.96
CA LYS A 51 0.00 -7.66 -13.89
C LYS A 51 0.99 -7.63 -15.04
N ASP A 52 0.53 -7.47 -16.28
CA ASP A 52 1.38 -7.40 -17.46
C ASP A 52 2.36 -6.22 -17.39
N GLU A 53 1.89 -5.05 -16.96
CA GLU A 53 2.76 -3.88 -16.76
C GLU A 53 3.80 -4.11 -15.66
N LEU A 54 3.42 -4.74 -14.54
CA LEU A 54 4.32 -5.05 -13.44
C LEU A 54 5.40 -6.04 -13.88
N GLU A 55 5.02 -7.16 -14.50
CA GLU A 55 5.98 -8.13 -15.00
C GLU A 55 6.88 -7.55 -16.10
N GLY A 56 6.31 -6.70 -16.97
CA GLY A 56 7.07 -5.93 -17.96
C GLY A 56 8.13 -5.04 -17.31
N ALA A 57 7.74 -4.29 -16.27
CA ALA A 57 8.66 -3.45 -15.51
C ALA A 57 9.77 -4.29 -14.82
N MET A 58 9.42 -5.42 -14.21
CA MET A 58 10.38 -6.35 -13.59
C MET A 58 11.43 -6.83 -14.60
N ARG A 59 11.00 -7.24 -15.81
CA ARG A 59 11.90 -7.66 -16.89
C ARG A 59 12.84 -6.52 -17.32
N LEU A 60 12.34 -5.29 -17.40
CA LEU A 60 13.13 -4.13 -17.83
C LEU A 60 14.18 -3.71 -16.79
N VAL A 61 13.87 -3.85 -15.49
CA VAL A 61 14.85 -3.58 -14.42
C VAL A 61 15.75 -4.77 -14.11
N GLY A 62 15.54 -5.91 -14.79
CA GLY A 62 16.41 -7.07 -14.70
C GLY A 62 16.17 -7.98 -13.50
N ILE A 63 14.96 -7.96 -12.92
CA ILE A 63 14.60 -8.83 -11.79
C ILE A 63 13.62 -9.92 -12.21
N THR A 64 13.65 -11.03 -11.48
CA THR A 64 12.84 -12.22 -11.77
C THR A 64 11.94 -12.67 -10.61
N SER A 65 12.15 -12.14 -9.40
CA SER A 65 11.25 -12.34 -8.26
C SER A 65 11.08 -11.03 -7.47
N LEU A 66 10.01 -10.95 -6.68
CA LEU A 66 9.76 -9.82 -5.79
C LEU A 66 10.74 -9.76 -4.61
N ASP A 67 11.45 -10.85 -4.31
CA ASP A 67 12.48 -10.89 -3.25
C ASP A 67 13.76 -10.12 -3.64
N GLN A 68 13.90 -9.80 -4.93
CA GLN A 68 15.00 -9.00 -5.48
C GLN A 68 14.69 -7.49 -5.45
N LEU A 69 13.53 -7.11 -4.92
CA LEU A 69 13.15 -5.70 -4.79
C LEU A 69 13.94 -5.05 -3.67
N GLY A 70 14.40 -3.83 -3.94
CA GLY A 70 15.10 -3.02 -2.99
C GLY A 70 15.14 -1.55 -3.40
N PRO A 71 15.48 -0.65 -2.46
CA PRO A 71 15.54 0.78 -2.72
C PRO A 71 16.57 1.15 -3.80
N GLU A 72 17.58 0.31 -4.06
CA GLU A 72 18.57 0.48 -5.11
C GLU A 72 17.98 0.51 -6.53
N LEU A 73 16.77 -0.01 -6.72
CA LEU A 73 16.06 -0.01 -8.01
C LEU A 73 15.27 1.29 -8.26
N VAL A 74 15.27 2.24 -7.31
CA VAL A 74 14.50 3.48 -7.40
C VAL A 74 15.39 4.67 -7.04
N HIS A 75 15.46 5.65 -7.94
CA HIS A 75 16.12 6.92 -7.65
C HIS A 75 15.15 7.90 -6.99
N THR A 76 15.37 8.25 -5.72
CA THR A 76 14.50 9.15 -4.94
C THR A 76 14.99 10.59 -4.85
N GLY A 77 16.14 10.94 -5.44
CA GLY A 77 16.75 12.27 -5.30
C GLY A 77 15.82 13.46 -5.60
N ASP A 78 14.87 13.28 -6.53
CA ASP A 78 13.89 14.31 -6.90
C ASP A 78 12.83 14.55 -5.81
N ILE A 79 12.63 13.63 -4.87
CA ILE A 79 11.63 13.72 -3.81
C ILE A 79 12.24 13.72 -2.40
N ASP A 80 13.54 13.48 -2.26
CA ASP A 80 14.20 13.42 -0.94
C ASP A 80 14.00 14.71 -0.14
N HIS A 81 13.96 15.87 -0.82
CA HIS A 81 13.69 17.17 -0.20
C HIS A 81 12.25 17.33 0.33
N LEU A 82 11.34 16.43 -0.03
CA LEU A 82 9.96 16.38 0.47
C LEU A 82 9.83 15.46 1.69
N VAL A 83 10.83 14.62 1.96
CA VAL A 83 10.82 13.68 3.08
C VAL A 83 11.28 14.42 4.35
N PRO A 84 10.49 14.40 5.43
CA PRO A 84 10.90 14.96 6.70
C PRO A 84 12.18 14.31 7.23
N ASP A 85 13.25 15.09 7.32
CA ASP A 85 14.55 14.71 7.87
C ASP A 85 14.66 14.99 9.38
N ALA A 86 13.76 15.83 9.92
CA ALA A 86 13.70 16.18 11.34
C ALA A 86 12.31 16.01 11.96
N ALA A 87 12.29 15.69 13.26
CA ALA A 87 11.07 15.57 14.07
C ALA A 87 10.28 16.89 14.21
N SER A 88 10.86 18.02 13.81
CA SER A 88 10.23 19.34 13.79
C SER A 88 9.42 19.61 12.52
N HIS A 89 9.31 18.65 11.59
CA HIS A 89 8.61 18.89 10.33
C HIS A 89 7.13 19.24 10.57
N PRO A 90 6.61 20.32 9.96
CA PRO A 90 5.29 20.89 10.30
C PRO A 90 4.13 19.90 10.18
N TYR A 91 4.27 18.91 9.29
CA TYR A 91 3.29 17.86 9.03
C TYR A 91 3.62 16.50 9.66
N ALA A 92 4.85 16.28 10.15
CA ALA A 92 5.26 15.00 10.75
C ALA A 92 5.01 15.02 12.26
N ARG A 93 3.73 15.04 12.66
CA ARG A 93 3.35 15.00 14.08
C ARG A 93 3.17 13.56 14.53
N THR A 94 3.84 13.16 15.60
CA THR A 94 3.54 11.88 16.27
C THR A 94 2.14 11.99 16.90
N PRO A 95 1.14 11.20 16.47
CA PRO A 95 -0.16 11.23 17.12
C PRO A 95 0.00 10.80 18.58
N PRO A 96 -0.74 11.41 19.54
CA PRO A 96 -0.66 10.99 20.93
C PRO A 96 -1.04 9.52 21.01
N ARG A 97 -0.13 8.70 21.53
CA ARG A 97 -0.36 7.26 21.74
C ARG A 97 -1.53 7.14 22.73
N ARG A 98 -2.74 6.83 22.24
CA ARG A 98 -3.84 6.43 23.14
C ARG A 98 -3.35 5.18 23.85
N LEU A 99 -3.08 5.30 25.15
CA LEU A 99 -3.00 4.15 26.04
C LEU A 99 -4.27 3.35 25.82
N ALA A 100 -4.13 2.14 25.26
CA ALA A 100 -5.23 1.21 25.15
C ALA A 100 -5.74 0.95 26.57
N THR A 101 -6.91 1.48 26.91
CA THR A 101 -7.62 1.08 28.11
C THR A 101 -7.99 -0.38 27.91
N SER A 102 -7.30 -1.27 28.61
CA SER A 102 -7.47 -2.73 28.60
C SER A 102 -8.78 -3.20 29.25
N LYS A 103 -9.91 -2.53 28.98
CA LYS A 103 -11.22 -2.86 29.57
C LYS A 103 -12.36 -2.83 28.55
N LEU A 104 -12.20 -3.55 27.43
CA LEU A 104 -13.31 -3.78 26.48
C LEU A 104 -13.65 -5.25 26.26
N TRP A 105 -13.08 -6.17 27.04
CA TRP A 105 -13.52 -7.56 27.06
C TRP A 105 -13.45 -8.15 28.48
N ASN A 106 -14.55 -8.04 29.22
CA ASN A 106 -14.91 -9.00 30.27
C ASN A 106 -16.26 -9.58 29.85
N GLY A 107 -16.21 -10.73 29.19
CA GLY A 107 -17.39 -11.52 28.90
C GLY A 107 -18.06 -12.00 30.19
N GLY A 108 -19.39 -11.95 30.20
CA GLY A 108 -20.22 -12.46 31.28
C GLY A 108 -21.66 -12.03 31.11
N ALA A 109 -22.39 -12.65 30.20
CA ALA A 109 -23.84 -12.51 30.13
C ALA A 109 -24.47 -13.18 31.38
N PRO A 110 -25.26 -12.48 32.21
CA PRO A 110 -26.07 -13.15 33.20
C PRO A 110 -27.25 -13.84 32.50
N LYS A 111 -27.28 -15.18 32.56
CA LYS A 111 -28.45 -15.98 32.21
C LYS A 111 -29.60 -15.62 33.16
N ALA A 112 -30.62 -14.91 32.66
CA ALA A 112 -31.90 -14.84 33.34
C ALA A 112 -32.70 -16.11 32.97
N ARG A 113 -32.90 -17.01 33.94
CA ARG A 113 -33.89 -18.08 33.87
C ARG A 113 -34.36 -18.41 35.29
N LEU A 114 -35.63 -18.06 35.54
CA LEU A 114 -36.57 -18.46 36.60
C LEU A 114 -36.06 -18.49 38.04
#